data_AF-A0A661RK70-F1
#
_entry.id   AF-A0A661RK70-F1
#
_cell.length_a   1.000
_cell.length_b   1.000
_cell.length_c   1.000
_cell.angle_alpha   90.00
_cell.angle_beta   90.00
_cell.angle_gamma   90.00
#
_symmetry.space_group_name_H-M   'P 1'
#
loop_
_entity.id
_entity.type
_entity.pdbx_description
1 polymer ?
#
loop_
_entity_poly.entity_id
_entity_poly.type
_entity_poly.pdbx_seq_one_letter_code
_entity_poly.pdbx_strand_id
1 'polypeptide(L)'
;MGENTTIQSVSLEFIRTIQDLSQYIAHQNALGNTEFPLSQESHKMMETWGTPSKQAVSFLFQGPKNADLFFVDSEGSFFKGKRGALLGKILNAMHLTPESVFICNASDAASIHTLIKQTAPKMLITLGPRAGHLLLNITSPMEQFQGKLHTYNGISVMPTFHPSALLAQPGLKRKVWEDMQQVMQLSGLFP
;
A
#
# COMPACT_ATOMS: atom_id res chain seq x y z
N MET A 1 -20.15 -17.06 -13.38
CA MET A 1 -19.92 -18.50 -13.62
C MET A 1 -18.54 -18.76 -14.27
N GLY A 2 -17.50 -17.97 -13.92
CA GLY A 2 -16.18 -18.02 -14.58
C GLY A 2 -14.98 -18.25 -13.65
N GLU A 3 -15.11 -18.05 -12.34
CA GLU A 3 -13.98 -18.22 -11.40
C GLU A 3 -13.71 -19.69 -11.04
N ASN A 4 -14.73 -20.55 -11.05
CA ASN A 4 -14.60 -21.95 -10.64
C ASN A 4 -13.80 -22.78 -11.67
N THR A 5 -13.88 -22.41 -12.95
CA THR A 5 -13.20 -23.13 -14.05
C THR A 5 -11.69 -22.85 -14.08
N THR A 6 -11.28 -21.61 -13.77
CA THR A 6 -9.86 -21.21 -13.73
C THR A 6 -9.11 -21.83 -12.54
N ILE A 7 -9.77 -21.94 -11.39
CA ILE A 7 -9.16 -22.58 -10.20
C ILE A 7 -8.97 -24.09 -10.44
N GLN A 8 -9.94 -24.74 -11.08
CA GLN A 8 -9.85 -26.16 -11.45
C GLN A 8 -8.75 -26.44 -12.49
N SER A 9 -8.57 -25.55 -13.49
CA SER A 9 -7.52 -25.73 -14.50
C SER A 9 -6.11 -25.60 -13.93
N VAL A 10 -5.89 -24.63 -13.03
CA VAL A 10 -4.59 -24.45 -12.35
C VAL A 10 -4.26 -25.66 -11.47
N SER A 11 -5.25 -26.23 -10.78
CA SER A 11 -5.04 -27.42 -9.95
C SER A 11 -4.66 -28.65 -10.77
N LEU A 12 -5.20 -28.82 -11.97
CA LEU A 12 -4.88 -29.95 -12.84
C LEU A 12 -3.48 -29.83 -13.46
N GLU A 13 -3.11 -28.62 -13.87
CA GLU A 13 -1.77 -28.33 -14.39
C GLU A 13 -0.70 -28.57 -13.33
N PHE A 14 -0.96 -28.14 -12.09
CA PHE A 14 -0.06 -28.38 -10.97
C PHE A 14 0.14 -29.87 -10.67
N ILE A 15 -0.95 -30.66 -10.62
CA ILE A 15 -0.88 -32.10 -10.39
C ILE A 15 -0.05 -32.78 -11.49
N ARG A 16 -0.23 -32.37 -12.74
CA ARG A 16 0.54 -32.89 -13.87
C ARG A 16 2.03 -32.57 -13.71
N THR A 17 2.39 -31.33 -13.35
CA THR A 17 3.80 -30.95 -13.14
C THR A 17 4.47 -31.80 -12.04
N ILE A 18 3.76 -32.09 -10.95
CA ILE A 18 4.26 -32.96 -9.88
C ILE A 18 4.49 -34.39 -10.38
N GLN A 19 3.57 -34.91 -11.20
CA GLN A 19 3.71 -36.24 -11.79
C GLN A 19 4.90 -36.31 -12.76
N ASP A 20 5.05 -35.32 -13.64
CA ASP A 20 6.16 -35.24 -14.60
C ASP A 20 7.51 -35.17 -13.85
N LEU A 21 7.61 -34.37 -12.80
CA LEU A 21 8.81 -34.29 -11.95
C LEU A 21 9.10 -35.62 -11.25
N SER A 22 8.08 -36.28 -10.71
CA SER A 22 8.23 -37.58 -10.05
C SER A 22 8.75 -38.65 -11.01
N GLN A 23 8.21 -38.70 -12.24
CA GLN A 23 8.68 -39.61 -13.28
C GLN A 23 10.12 -39.31 -13.69
N TYR A 24 10.45 -38.03 -13.85
CA TYR A 24 11.82 -37.60 -14.17
C TYR A 24 12.82 -38.04 -13.09
N ILE A 25 12.51 -37.83 -11.81
CA ILE A 25 13.38 -38.25 -10.69
C ILE A 25 13.54 -39.77 -10.67
N ALA A 26 12.46 -40.52 -10.87
CA ALA A 26 12.51 -41.99 -10.94
C ALA A 26 13.41 -42.49 -12.09
N HIS A 27 13.33 -41.82 -13.25
CA HIS A 27 14.18 -42.13 -14.40
C HIS A 27 15.66 -41.82 -14.13
N GLN A 28 15.97 -40.68 -13.51
CA GLN A 28 17.35 -40.32 -13.14
C GLN A 28 17.95 -41.31 -12.12
N ASN A 29 17.17 -41.73 -11.13
CA ASN A 29 17.58 -42.77 -10.17
C ASN A 29 17.88 -44.11 -10.86
N ALA A 30 17.07 -44.51 -11.85
CA ALA A 30 17.29 -45.74 -12.62
C ALA A 30 18.59 -45.69 -13.47
N LEU A 31 19.02 -44.49 -13.86
CA LEU A 31 20.30 -44.25 -14.55
C LEU A 31 21.50 -44.13 -13.59
N GLY A 32 21.28 -44.23 -12.27
CA GLY A 32 22.32 -44.11 -11.25
C GLY A 32 22.69 -42.67 -10.88
N ASN A 33 21.96 -41.67 -11.37
CA ASN A 33 22.18 -40.27 -11.03
C ASN A 33 21.49 -39.95 -9.70
N THR A 34 22.23 -40.08 -8.60
CA THR A 34 21.71 -39.84 -7.24
C THR A 34 22.01 -38.43 -6.73
N GLU A 35 22.78 -37.64 -7.47
CA GLU A 35 23.14 -36.26 -7.12
C GLU A 35 22.69 -35.30 -8.22
N PHE A 36 21.98 -34.25 -7.80
CA PHE A 36 21.59 -33.15 -8.68
C PHE A 36 22.43 -31.93 -8.35
N PRO A 37 23.44 -31.57 -9.17
CA PRO A 37 24.17 -30.33 -8.97
C PRO A 37 23.21 -29.16 -9.22
N LEU A 38 22.90 -28.43 -8.16
CA LEU A 38 22.08 -27.23 -8.25
C LEU A 38 22.95 -26.07 -8.73
N SER A 39 22.37 -25.21 -9.58
CA SER A 39 23.03 -23.96 -9.95
C SER A 39 23.05 -23.01 -8.74
N GLN A 40 23.94 -22.03 -8.77
CA GLN A 40 23.95 -20.94 -7.80
C GLN A 40 22.60 -20.19 -7.75
N GLU A 41 21.90 -20.12 -8.89
CA GLU A 41 20.58 -19.52 -8.98
C GLU A 41 19.50 -20.37 -8.27
N SER A 42 19.54 -21.69 -8.41
CA SER A 42 18.67 -22.62 -7.68
C SER A 42 18.90 -22.56 -6.16
N HIS A 43 20.17 -22.47 -5.72
CA HIS A 43 20.49 -22.28 -4.31
C HIS A 43 19.88 -20.98 -3.75
N LYS A 44 20.03 -19.86 -4.47
CA LYS A 44 19.44 -18.56 -4.08
C LYS A 44 17.91 -18.59 -4.04
N MET A 45 17.27 -19.32 -4.96
CA MET A 45 15.82 -19.53 -4.94
C MET A 45 15.38 -20.36 -3.71
N MET A 46 16.15 -21.39 -3.35
CA MET A 46 15.87 -22.21 -2.16
C MET A 46 16.04 -21.44 -0.85
N GLU A 47 17.04 -20.56 -0.76
CA GLU A 47 17.25 -19.69 0.41
C GLU A 47 16.08 -18.74 0.69
N THR A 48 15.33 -18.38 -0.36
CA THR A 48 14.16 -17.50 -0.27
C THR A 48 12.83 -18.27 -0.36
N TRP A 49 12.88 -19.60 -0.51
CA TRP A 49 11.70 -20.45 -0.63
C TRP A 49 10.89 -20.48 0.67
N GLY A 50 9.57 -20.32 0.58
CA GLY A 50 8.68 -20.30 1.74
C GLY A 50 8.65 -18.99 2.53
N THR A 51 9.64 -18.11 2.33
CA THR A 51 9.47 -16.69 2.62
C THR A 51 8.89 -16.05 1.37
N PRO A 52 7.64 -15.55 1.35
CA PRO A 52 7.30 -14.61 0.31
C PRO A 52 8.35 -13.51 0.44
N SER A 53 9.23 -13.38 -0.55
CA SER A 53 9.98 -12.14 -0.73
C SER A 53 8.88 -11.09 -0.65
N LYS A 54 8.82 -10.37 0.47
CA LYS A 54 8.04 -9.15 0.57
C LYS A 54 8.71 -8.33 -0.50
N GLN A 55 8.19 -8.40 -1.72
CA GLN A 55 8.66 -7.61 -2.85
C GLN A 55 8.73 -6.24 -2.26
N ALA A 56 9.95 -5.73 -2.08
CA ALA A 56 10.15 -4.47 -1.39
C ALA A 56 9.33 -3.48 -2.20
N VAL A 57 8.19 -3.07 -1.65
CA VAL A 57 7.29 -2.19 -2.38
C VAL A 57 8.07 -0.90 -2.47
N SER A 58 8.56 -0.58 -3.68
CA SER A 58 9.38 0.60 -3.88
C SER A 58 8.69 1.80 -3.25
N PHE A 59 9.46 2.62 -2.54
CA PHE A 59 8.95 3.87 -2.00
C PHE A 59 8.73 4.83 -3.17
N LEU A 60 7.46 5.12 -3.45
CA LEU A 60 6.98 5.98 -4.52
C LEU A 60 6.41 7.25 -3.88
N PHE A 61 6.68 8.39 -4.50
CA PHE A 61 6.13 9.66 -4.07
C PHE A 61 5.93 10.62 -5.25
N GLN A 62 5.11 11.64 -5.04
CA GLN A 62 4.88 12.75 -5.96
C GLN A 62 4.68 14.05 -5.16
N GLY A 63 5.10 15.17 -5.74
CA GLY A 63 4.95 16.50 -5.13
C GLY A 63 6.20 17.02 -4.41
N PRO A 64 6.17 18.27 -3.93
CA PRO A 64 7.33 18.93 -3.36
C PRO A 64 7.62 18.47 -1.94
N LYS A 65 8.90 18.22 -1.63
CA LYS A 65 9.34 17.77 -0.29
C LYS A 65 9.14 18.80 0.82
N ASN A 66 8.98 20.07 0.47
CA ASN A 66 8.70 21.17 1.41
C ASN A 66 7.20 21.48 1.53
N ALA A 67 6.31 20.60 1.07
CA ALA A 67 4.87 20.76 1.30
C ALA A 67 4.54 20.68 2.80
N ASP A 68 3.55 21.45 3.25
CA ASP A 68 3.07 21.38 4.63
C ASP A 68 2.25 20.11 4.90
N LEU A 69 1.54 19.63 3.87
CA LEU A 69 0.64 18.49 3.95
C LEU A 69 1.16 17.30 3.18
N PHE A 70 1.28 16.17 3.87
CA PHE A 70 1.78 14.91 3.34
C PHE A 70 0.68 13.86 3.38
N PHE A 71 0.30 13.34 2.21
CA PHE A 71 -0.68 12.27 2.06
C PHE A 71 0.01 10.91 1.97
N VAL A 72 -0.46 9.95 2.72
CA VAL A 72 0.05 8.57 2.71
C VAL A 72 -1.05 7.68 2.15
N ASP A 73 -0.89 7.29 0.88
CA ASP A 73 -1.79 6.39 0.16
C ASP A 73 -1.37 4.93 0.38
N SER A 74 -2.33 4.04 0.56
CA SER A 74 -2.09 2.60 0.56
C SER A 74 -1.55 2.03 -0.77
N GLU A 75 -1.74 2.74 -1.88
CA GLU A 75 -1.33 2.35 -3.23
C GLU A 75 -0.26 3.30 -3.80
N GLY A 76 0.41 2.89 -4.88
CA GLY A 76 1.43 3.71 -5.57
C GLY A 76 0.95 4.43 -6.84
N SER A 77 -0.36 4.37 -7.15
CA SER A 77 -0.93 4.95 -8.38
C SER A 77 -1.59 6.31 -8.10
N PHE A 78 -0.78 7.30 -7.72
CA PHE A 78 -1.26 8.62 -7.30
C PHE A 78 -1.97 9.36 -8.45
N PHE A 79 -3.08 10.04 -8.14
CA PHE A 79 -3.82 10.90 -9.07
C PHE A 79 -4.28 10.26 -10.40
N LYS A 80 -4.24 8.93 -10.53
CA LYS A 80 -4.70 8.21 -11.73
C LYS A 80 -6.15 7.72 -11.61
N GLY A 81 -6.85 7.70 -12.75
CA GLY A 81 -8.20 7.16 -12.88
C GLY A 81 -9.27 7.90 -12.05
N LYS A 82 -10.42 7.24 -11.84
CA LYS A 82 -11.57 7.81 -11.09
C LYS A 82 -11.20 8.17 -9.64
N ARG A 83 -10.33 7.37 -9.03
CA ARG A 83 -9.80 7.50 -7.67
C ARG A 83 -8.97 8.78 -7.53
N GLY A 84 -8.02 8.96 -8.44
CA GLY A 84 -7.19 10.15 -8.52
C GLY A 84 -7.98 11.43 -8.82
N ALA A 85 -8.94 11.36 -9.75
CA ALA A 85 -9.83 12.49 -10.04
C ALA A 85 -10.65 12.91 -8.82
N LEU A 86 -11.09 11.95 -7.99
CA LEU A 86 -11.79 12.26 -6.75
C LEU A 86 -10.87 12.90 -5.70
N LEU A 87 -9.64 12.39 -5.55
CA LEU A 87 -8.65 13.02 -4.67
C LEU A 87 -8.35 14.46 -5.10
N GLY A 88 -8.19 14.71 -6.41
CA GLY A 88 -8.02 16.06 -6.93
C GLY A 88 -9.19 17.00 -6.61
N LYS A 89 -10.43 16.50 -6.63
CA LYS A 89 -11.60 17.28 -6.20
C LYS A 89 -11.57 17.62 -4.71
N ILE A 90 -11.10 16.70 -3.87
CA ILE A 90 -10.94 16.93 -2.43
C ILE A 90 -9.88 18.03 -2.21
N LEU A 91 -8.72 17.94 -2.86
CA LEU A 91 -7.67 18.95 -2.78
C LEU A 91 -8.17 20.33 -3.24
N ASN A 92 -8.87 20.39 -4.38
CA ASN A 92 -9.43 21.65 -4.88
C ASN A 92 -10.42 22.28 -3.88
N ALA A 93 -11.24 21.45 -3.21
CA ALA A 93 -12.15 21.93 -2.17
C ALA A 93 -11.41 22.45 -0.93
N MET A 94 -10.18 21.98 -0.69
CA MET A 94 -9.27 22.50 0.33
C MET A 94 -8.43 23.70 -0.15
N HIS A 95 -8.68 24.22 -1.35
CA HIS A 95 -7.88 25.27 -2.00
C HIS A 95 -6.42 24.86 -2.26
N LEU A 96 -6.18 23.57 -2.49
CA LEU A 96 -4.87 22.99 -2.81
C LEU A 96 -4.85 22.43 -4.23
N THR A 97 -3.65 22.25 -4.78
CA THR A 97 -3.45 21.53 -6.05
C THR A 97 -2.60 20.28 -5.82
N PRO A 98 -2.63 19.29 -6.73
CA PRO A 98 -1.75 18.12 -6.65
C PRO A 98 -0.26 18.47 -6.58
N GLU A 99 0.14 19.62 -7.12
CA GLU A 99 1.51 20.12 -7.10
C GLU A 99 1.89 20.83 -5.80
N SER A 100 0.92 21.23 -4.97
CA SER A 100 1.16 21.90 -3.69
C SER A 100 1.23 20.95 -2.50
N VAL A 101 0.99 19.66 -2.72
CA VAL A 101 0.97 18.62 -1.67
C VAL A 101 1.97 17.53 -1.98
N PHE A 102 2.50 16.89 -0.94
CA PHE A 102 3.30 15.68 -1.10
C PHE A 102 2.41 14.46 -0.91
N ILE A 103 2.55 13.44 -1.75
CA ILE A 103 1.89 12.14 -1.59
C ILE A 103 2.90 11.01 -1.75
N CYS A 104 2.81 9.98 -0.91
CA CYS A 104 3.62 8.77 -1.02
C CYS A 104 2.81 7.50 -0.74
N ASN A 105 3.37 6.34 -1.08
CA ASN A 105 2.76 5.05 -0.77
C ASN A 105 3.15 4.55 0.63
N ALA A 106 2.25 3.81 1.25
CA ALA A 106 2.45 3.09 2.51
C ALA A 106 3.28 1.82 2.30
N SER A 107 4.55 1.97 1.89
CA SER A 107 5.49 0.86 1.70
C SER A 107 5.85 0.21 3.04
N ASP A 108 6.44 1.02 3.93
CA ASP A 108 6.96 0.62 5.23
C ASP A 108 7.15 1.86 6.13
N ALA A 109 7.12 1.65 7.44
CA ALA A 109 7.21 2.72 8.41
C ALA A 109 8.60 3.38 8.46
N ALA A 110 9.68 2.65 8.12
CA ALA A 110 11.05 3.17 8.21
C ALA A 110 11.35 4.21 7.12
N SER A 111 10.86 3.98 5.90
CA SER A 111 10.93 4.92 4.78
C SER A 111 10.16 6.20 5.09
N ILE A 112 8.94 6.10 5.61
CA ILE A 112 8.12 7.25 6.00
C ILE A 112 8.76 8.02 7.16
N HIS A 113 9.31 7.31 8.16
CA HIS A 113 10.05 7.92 9.26
C HIS A 113 11.26 8.73 8.78
N THR A 114 12.03 8.16 7.84
CA THR A 114 13.20 8.82 7.26
C THR A 114 12.78 10.07 6.48
N LEU A 115 11.72 9.97 5.69
CA LEU A 115 11.15 11.10 4.96
C LEU A 115 10.75 12.23 5.91
N ILE A 116 9.96 11.89 6.94
CA ILE A 116 9.48 12.86 7.94
C ILE A 116 10.63 13.58 8.63
N LYS A 117 11.68 12.85 9.03
CA LYS A 117 12.87 13.45 9.65
C LYS A 117 13.58 14.46 8.74
N GLN A 118 13.54 14.25 7.43
CA GLN A 118 14.21 15.11 6.46
C GLN A 118 13.36 16.32 6.03
N THR A 119 12.03 16.20 6.11
CA THR A 119 11.09 17.17 5.52
C THR A 119 10.29 17.94 6.55
N ALA A 120 10.11 17.39 7.76
CA ALA A 120 9.36 17.97 8.87
C ALA A 120 7.99 18.55 8.44
N PRO A 121 7.10 17.73 7.84
CA PRO A 121 5.79 18.21 7.40
C PRO A 121 4.95 18.68 8.59
N LYS A 122 4.04 19.63 8.34
CA LYS A 122 3.12 20.13 9.37
C LYS A 122 2.11 19.07 9.80
N MET A 123 1.62 18.28 8.83
CA MET A 123 0.63 17.24 9.08
C MET A 123 0.71 16.10 8.07
N LEU A 124 0.41 14.89 8.56
CA LEU A 124 0.26 13.67 7.77
C LEU A 124 -1.22 13.32 7.64
N ILE A 125 -1.66 12.95 6.44
CA ILE A 125 -3.02 12.49 6.17
C ILE A 125 -2.91 11.04 5.68
N THR A 126 -3.46 10.09 6.44
CA THR A 126 -3.45 8.68 6.02
C THR A 126 -4.74 8.33 5.29
N LEU A 127 -4.61 7.77 4.08
CA LEU A 127 -5.74 7.41 3.23
C LEU A 127 -6.03 5.91 3.37
N GLY A 128 -7.06 5.59 4.14
CA GLY A 128 -7.55 4.23 4.35
C GLY A 128 -6.84 3.44 5.44
N PRO A 129 -7.32 2.21 5.71
CA PRO A 129 -6.90 1.43 6.87
C PRO A 129 -5.42 1.04 6.81
N ARG A 130 -4.92 0.64 5.64
CA ARG A 130 -3.52 0.20 5.50
C ARG A 130 -2.52 1.30 5.87
N ALA A 131 -2.74 2.53 5.41
CA ALA A 131 -1.86 3.66 5.73
C ALA A 131 -1.96 4.04 7.22
N GLY A 132 -3.17 4.05 7.77
CA GLY A 132 -3.41 4.31 9.19
C GLY A 132 -2.78 3.27 10.11
N HIS A 133 -2.98 1.98 9.82
CA HIS A 133 -2.40 0.85 10.56
C HIS A 133 -0.87 0.90 10.55
N LEU A 134 -0.27 1.17 9.39
CA LEU A 134 1.17 1.23 9.23
C LEU A 134 1.81 2.32 10.10
N LEU A 135 1.22 3.52 10.12
CA LEU A 135 1.81 4.66 10.84
C LEU A 135 1.43 4.71 12.31
N LEU A 136 0.18 4.40 12.65
CA LEU A 136 -0.30 4.52 14.02
C LEU A 136 -0.07 3.25 14.85
N ASN A 137 0.39 2.16 14.22
CA ASN A 137 0.57 0.86 14.85
C ASN A 137 -0.70 0.38 15.57
N ILE A 138 -1.85 0.55 14.90
CA ILE A 138 -3.18 0.15 15.39
C ILE A 138 -3.74 -0.96 14.51
N THR A 139 -4.58 -1.82 15.10
CA THR A 139 -5.26 -2.92 14.40
C THR A 139 -6.78 -2.76 14.41
N SER A 140 -7.30 -1.69 15.02
CA SER A 140 -8.73 -1.39 15.09
C SER A 140 -9.32 -1.11 13.70
N PRO A 141 -10.63 -1.34 13.49
CA PRO A 141 -11.36 -0.93 12.28
C PRO A 141 -11.25 0.58 12.01
N MET A 142 -11.35 0.95 10.73
CA MET A 142 -11.19 2.34 10.25
C MET A 142 -12.10 3.31 11.00
N GLU A 143 -13.33 2.91 11.26
CA GLU A 143 -14.37 3.71 11.92
C GLU A 143 -14.00 4.13 13.35
N GLN A 144 -13.06 3.43 13.99
CA GLN A 144 -12.67 3.72 15.37
C GLN A 144 -11.61 4.81 15.47
N PHE A 145 -10.83 5.04 14.41
CA PHE A 145 -9.71 5.99 14.41
C PHE A 145 -9.78 7.05 13.30
N GLN A 146 -10.70 6.91 12.34
CA GLN A 146 -10.99 7.94 11.35
C GLN A 146 -11.44 9.25 12.02
N GLY A 147 -10.93 10.38 11.51
CA GLY A 147 -11.29 11.72 11.97
C GLY A 147 -10.81 12.09 13.35
N LYS A 148 -10.02 11.22 14.00
CA LYS A 148 -9.37 11.50 15.28
C LYS A 148 -7.95 11.95 15.03
N LEU A 149 -7.53 13.02 15.71
CA LEU A 149 -6.15 13.49 15.62
C LEU A 149 -5.24 12.54 16.39
N HIS A 150 -4.21 12.03 15.71
CA HIS A 150 -3.15 11.22 16.29
C HIS A 150 -1.80 11.93 16.16
N THR A 151 -0.78 11.36 16.78
CA THR A 151 0.58 11.88 16.70
C THR A 151 1.53 10.76 16.30
N TYR A 152 2.42 11.03 15.36
CA TYR A 152 3.50 10.15 14.94
C TYR A 152 4.81 10.93 14.94
N ASN A 153 5.74 10.55 15.82
CA ASN A 153 7.04 11.22 15.98
C ASN A 153 6.95 12.75 16.12
N GLY A 154 5.95 13.22 16.87
CA GLY A 154 5.70 14.65 17.11
C GLY A 154 4.89 15.35 16.01
N ILE A 155 4.56 14.66 14.92
CA ILE A 155 3.76 15.22 13.82
C ILE A 155 2.31 14.78 13.95
N SER A 156 1.40 15.72 13.71
CA SER A 156 -0.03 15.46 13.68
C SER A 156 -0.40 14.53 12.53
N VAL A 157 -1.23 13.53 12.79
CA VAL A 157 -1.72 12.55 11.82
C VAL A 157 -3.24 12.56 11.82
N MET A 158 -3.84 12.80 10.65
CA MET A 158 -5.28 12.69 10.43
C MET A 158 -5.60 11.45 9.58
N PRO A 159 -6.20 10.39 10.15
CA PRO A 159 -6.68 9.26 9.37
C PRO A 159 -8.04 9.53 8.73
N THR A 160 -8.15 9.24 7.44
CA THR A 160 -9.39 9.43 6.68
C THR A 160 -9.61 8.31 5.67
N PHE A 161 -10.84 8.17 5.16
CA PHE A 161 -11.15 7.11 4.20
C PHE A 161 -10.45 7.32 2.87
N HIS A 162 -10.01 6.22 2.26
CA HIS A 162 -9.39 6.25 0.96
C HIS A 162 -10.42 6.67 -0.15
N PRO A 163 -10.04 7.48 -1.15
CA PRO A 163 -10.92 7.85 -2.29
C PRO A 163 -11.60 6.68 -3.00
N SER A 164 -11.00 5.49 -3.04
CA SER A 164 -11.64 4.28 -3.59
C SER A 164 -12.86 3.84 -2.77
N ALA A 165 -12.82 3.96 -1.44
CA ALA A 165 -13.96 3.66 -0.57
C ALA A 165 -15.13 4.61 -0.83
N LEU A 166 -14.84 5.87 -1.15
CA LEU A 166 -15.85 6.89 -1.52
C LEU A 166 -16.54 6.61 -2.86
N LEU A 167 -15.87 5.91 -3.77
CA LEU A 167 -16.47 5.46 -5.04
C LEU A 167 -17.46 4.31 -4.80
N ALA A 168 -17.16 3.42 -3.86
CA ALA A 168 -18.04 2.30 -3.50
C ALA A 168 -19.18 2.75 -2.57
N GLN A 169 -18.91 3.65 -1.63
CA GLN A 169 -19.87 4.14 -0.64
C GLN A 169 -19.86 5.68 -0.59
N PRO A 170 -20.70 6.35 -1.41
CA PRO A 170 -20.76 7.80 -1.48
C PRO A 170 -21.12 8.49 -0.16
N GLY A 171 -21.81 7.81 0.77
CA GLY A 171 -22.14 8.34 2.09
C GLY A 171 -20.93 8.67 2.96
N LEU A 172 -19.76 8.13 2.66
CA LEU A 172 -18.50 8.44 3.36
C LEU A 172 -17.96 9.84 3.03
N LYS A 173 -18.44 10.49 1.96
CA LYS A 173 -17.94 11.81 1.52
C LYS A 173 -18.07 12.87 2.60
N ARG A 174 -19.16 12.84 3.36
CA ARG A 174 -19.37 13.78 4.47
C ARG A 174 -18.30 13.63 5.54
N LYS A 175 -17.99 12.39 5.95
CA LYS A 175 -16.96 12.10 6.95
C LYS A 175 -15.58 12.56 6.48
N VAL A 176 -15.21 12.24 5.24
CA VAL A 176 -13.93 12.69 4.67
C VAL A 176 -13.85 14.21 4.61
N TRP A 177 -14.94 14.89 4.26
CA TRP A 177 -14.96 16.35 4.25
C TRP A 177 -14.79 16.94 5.65
N GLU A 178 -15.46 16.40 6.66
CA GLU A 178 -15.28 16.79 8.07
C GLU A 178 -13.83 16.61 8.53
N ASP A 179 -13.16 15.53 8.11
CA ASP A 179 -11.74 15.31 8.39
C ASP A 179 -10.87 16.40 7.72
N MET A 180 -11.14 16.71 6.45
CA MET A 180 -10.37 17.73 5.72
C MET A 180 -10.59 19.13 6.28
N GLN A 181 -11.78 19.45 6.79
CA GLN A 181 -12.04 20.69 7.50
C GLN A 181 -11.18 20.82 8.77
N GLN A 182 -11.05 19.74 9.54
CA GLN A 182 -10.14 19.71 10.68
C GLN A 182 -8.69 19.87 10.26
N VAL A 183 -8.26 19.20 9.18
CA VAL A 183 -6.90 19.35 8.61
C VAL A 183 -6.64 20.81 8.29
N MET A 184 -7.53 21.47 7.54
CA MET A 184 -7.38 22.88 7.17
C MET A 184 -7.27 23.80 8.40
N GLN A 185 -8.01 23.48 9.47
CA GLN A 185 -8.02 24.25 10.71
C GLN A 185 -6.68 24.17 11.42
N LEU A 186 -6.17 22.94 11.56
CA LEU A 186 -4.93 22.65 12.26
C LEU A 186 -3.70 23.06 11.43
N SER A 187 -3.80 22.99 10.10
CA SER A 187 -2.73 23.40 9.19
C SER A 187 -2.73 24.90 8.89
N GLY A 188 -3.76 25.65 9.32
CA GLY A 188 -3.86 27.09 9.04
C GLY A 188 -4.08 27.42 7.57
N LEU A 189 -4.79 26.55 6.83
CA LEU A 189 -5.16 26.75 5.43
C LEU A 189 -6.46 27.57 5.26
N PHE A 190 -7.04 28.06 6.35
CA PHE A 190 -8.13 29.02 6.26
C PHE A 190 -7.59 30.39 5.84
N PRO A 191 -8.33 31.14 5.00
CA PRO A 191 -8.13 32.57 4.86
C PRO A 191 -8.42 33.32 6.18
#